data_AF-A0A7G2TV19-F1
#
_entry.id   AF-A0A7G2TV19-F1
#
_cell.length_a   1.000
_cell.length_b   1.000
_cell.length_c   1.000
_cell.angle_alpha   90.00
_cell.angle_beta   90.00
_cell.angle_gamma   90.00
#
_symmetry.space_group_name_H-M   'P 1'
#
loop_
_entity.id
_entity.type
_entity.pdbx_description
1 polymer ?
#
loop_
_entity_poly.entity_id
_entity_poly.type
_entity_poly.pdbx_seq_one_letter_code
_entity_poly.pdbx_strand_id
1 'polypeptide(L)'
;MKRSLFTVATALCLSSASLAAAQDLDCPEPAAVFTAADAGAFDLPKLARDVGSAELDGDALGKIVGQIRSDYPEATDAEVADIMITAFCTYLNTDTPADHRSEEHVSAFEQQAYDAVFNGPAPESYPRQGWLYGN
;
A
#
# COMPACT_ATOMS: atom_id res chain seq x y z
N MET A 1 5.93 -23.06 -68.72
CA MET A 1 6.14 -21.83 -67.93
C MET A 1 4.85 -21.49 -67.20
N LYS A 2 4.82 -21.62 -65.86
CA LYS A 2 3.89 -20.89 -64.97
C LYS A 2 4.32 -21.14 -63.53
N ARG A 3 5.03 -20.17 -62.94
CA ARG A 3 5.37 -20.15 -61.51
C ARG A 3 4.27 -19.37 -60.82
N SER A 4 3.46 -20.04 -60.01
CA SER A 4 2.52 -19.37 -59.10
C SER A 4 3.31 -18.84 -57.91
N LEU A 5 3.35 -17.51 -57.77
CA LEU A 5 3.92 -16.81 -56.63
C LEU A 5 2.91 -16.87 -55.49
N PHE A 6 3.27 -17.53 -54.39
CA PHE A 6 2.57 -17.41 -53.12
C PHE A 6 2.99 -16.11 -52.45
N THR A 7 2.08 -15.14 -52.38
CA THR A 7 2.25 -13.93 -51.57
C THR A 7 1.92 -14.27 -50.13
N VAL A 8 2.93 -14.47 -49.30
CA VAL A 8 2.77 -14.57 -47.84
C VAL A 8 2.57 -13.16 -47.31
N ALA A 9 1.31 -12.79 -47.08
CA ALA A 9 0.98 -11.57 -46.34
C ALA A 9 1.28 -11.82 -44.86
N THR A 10 2.44 -11.35 -44.40
CA THR A 10 2.76 -11.26 -42.97
C THR A 10 1.85 -10.22 -42.34
N ALA A 11 0.77 -10.68 -41.69
CA ALA A 11 -0.02 -9.88 -40.79
C ALA A 11 0.87 -9.51 -39.58
N LEU A 12 1.43 -8.31 -39.62
CA LEU A 12 1.98 -7.63 -38.44
C LEU A 12 0.80 -7.31 -37.51
N CYS A 13 0.38 -8.29 -36.72
CA CYS A 13 -0.37 -8.02 -35.51
C CYS A 13 0.59 -7.30 -34.55
N LEU A 14 0.72 -5.97 -34.69
CA LEU A 14 1.18 -5.14 -33.60
C LEU A 14 0.12 -5.29 -32.50
N SER A 15 0.37 -6.23 -31.61
CA SER A 15 -0.29 -6.31 -30.32
C SER A 15 0.02 -4.99 -29.62
N SER A 16 -0.88 -4.03 -29.76
CA SER A 16 -0.92 -2.86 -28.92
C SER A 16 -1.01 -3.39 -27.49
N ALA A 17 0.13 -3.44 -26.80
CA ALA A 17 0.15 -3.54 -25.36
C ALA A 17 -0.60 -2.28 -24.91
N SER A 18 -1.89 -2.44 -24.63
CA SER A 18 -2.68 -1.43 -23.98
C SER A 18 -1.88 -1.08 -22.73
N LEU A 19 -1.25 0.10 -22.71
CA LEU A 19 -0.82 0.70 -21.47
C LEU A 19 -2.10 0.87 -20.66
N ALA A 20 -2.44 -0.14 -19.86
CA ALA A 20 -3.35 0.04 -18.76
C ALA A 20 -2.68 1.12 -17.91
N ALA A 21 -3.25 2.33 -17.92
CA ALA A 21 -2.91 3.31 -16.91
C ALA A 21 -3.18 2.61 -15.58
N ALA A 22 -2.14 2.39 -14.77
CA ALA A 22 -2.36 1.83 -13.45
C ALA A 22 -3.23 2.84 -12.70
N GLN A 23 -4.40 2.38 -12.26
CA GLN A 23 -5.32 3.20 -11.51
C GLN A 23 -4.76 3.37 -10.11
N ASP A 24 -5.02 4.51 -9.50
CA ASP A 24 -4.69 4.72 -8.09
C ASP A 24 -5.45 3.69 -7.24
N LEU A 25 -4.77 3.19 -6.21
CA LEU A 25 -5.35 2.28 -5.22
C LEU A 25 -6.37 3.04 -4.37
N ASP A 26 -7.46 2.37 -4.00
CA ASP A 26 -8.46 2.93 -3.09
C ASP A 26 -7.97 2.78 -1.64
N CYS A 27 -7.20 3.77 -1.18
CA CYS A 27 -6.59 3.74 0.15
C CYS A 27 -7.62 4.06 1.24
N PRO A 28 -7.67 3.28 2.34
CA PRO A 28 -8.63 3.50 3.41
C PRO A 28 -8.38 4.83 4.13
N GLU A 29 -9.45 5.47 4.59
CA GLU A 29 -9.35 6.70 5.38
C GLU A 29 -8.77 6.42 6.77
N PRO A 30 -7.89 7.32 7.30
CA PRO A 30 -7.42 7.22 8.67
C PRO A 30 -8.55 7.21 9.71
N ALA A 31 -8.38 6.43 10.77
CA ALA A 31 -9.28 6.44 11.92
C ALA A 31 -9.43 7.84 12.52
N ALA A 32 -10.56 8.08 13.20
CA ALA A 32 -10.90 9.39 13.78
C ALA A 32 -9.84 9.91 14.76
N VAL A 33 -9.14 9.02 15.46
CA VAL A 33 -8.04 9.37 16.37
C VAL A 33 -6.91 10.15 15.67
N PHE A 34 -6.66 9.91 14.39
CA PHE A 34 -5.65 10.63 13.61
C PHE A 34 -6.19 11.85 12.87
N THR A 35 -7.51 12.04 12.83
CA THR A 35 -8.16 13.13 12.07
C THR A 35 -8.98 14.08 12.95
N ALA A 36 -9.04 13.82 14.25
CA ALA A 36 -9.70 14.68 15.21
C ALA A 36 -9.01 16.05 15.28
N ALA A 37 -9.79 17.11 15.48
CA ALA A 37 -9.31 18.49 15.41
C ALA A 37 -8.24 18.85 16.46
N ASP A 38 -8.13 18.05 17.52
CA ASP A 38 -7.17 18.15 18.61
C ASP A 38 -5.96 17.20 18.46
N ALA A 39 -5.98 16.28 17.51
CA ALA A 39 -4.93 15.29 17.24
C ALA A 39 -3.66 15.89 16.59
N GLY A 40 -3.52 17.21 16.63
CA GLY A 40 -2.51 17.95 15.89
C GLY A 40 -2.73 17.90 14.37
N ALA A 41 -1.86 18.56 13.62
CA ALA A 41 -1.84 18.45 12.17
C ALA A 41 -1.23 17.09 11.78
N PHE A 42 -1.99 16.01 11.93
CA PHE A 42 -1.58 14.70 11.42
C PHE A 42 -1.24 14.82 9.94
N ASP A 43 0.01 14.52 9.60
CA ASP A 43 0.56 14.69 8.26
C ASP A 43 0.69 13.32 7.59
N LEU A 44 -0.42 12.83 7.02
CA LEU A 44 -0.46 11.57 6.29
C LEU A 44 0.56 11.53 5.14
N PRO A 45 0.73 12.58 4.31
CA PRO A 45 1.78 12.58 3.28
C PRO A 45 3.20 12.39 3.83
N LYS A 46 3.51 12.95 5.00
CA LYS A 46 4.80 12.71 5.65
C LYS A 46 4.91 11.27 6.13
N LEU A 47 3.89 10.76 6.84
CA LEU A 47 3.89 9.38 7.32
C LEU A 47 4.01 8.39 6.15
N ALA A 48 3.34 8.64 5.03
CA ALA A 48 3.45 7.83 3.81
C ALA A 48 4.90 7.70 3.33
N ARG A 49 5.64 8.82 3.23
CA ARG A 49 7.05 8.80 2.85
C ARG A 49 7.93 8.07 3.87
N ASP A 50 7.70 8.31 5.16
CA ASP A 50 8.47 7.67 6.23
C ASP A 50 8.25 6.15 6.23
N VAL A 51 7.00 5.69 6.10
CA VAL A 51 6.62 4.27 6.02
C VAL A 51 7.13 3.63 4.72
N GLY A 52 6.90 4.25 3.57
CA GLY A 52 7.36 3.74 2.28
C GLY A 52 8.88 3.62 2.18
N SER A 53 9.62 4.54 2.79
CA SER A 53 11.09 4.48 2.86
C SER A 53 11.61 3.43 3.84
N ALA A 54 10.76 2.98 4.78
CA ALA A 54 11.07 1.97 5.79
C ALA A 54 10.56 0.57 5.39
N GLU A 55 9.95 0.40 4.21
CA GLU A 55 9.52 -0.91 3.72
C GLU A 55 10.70 -1.90 3.77
N LEU A 56 10.44 -3.12 4.28
CA LEU A 56 11.42 -4.18 4.52
C LEU A 56 12.45 -3.91 5.62
N ASP A 57 12.39 -2.76 6.31
CA ASP A 57 13.20 -2.43 7.48
C ASP A 57 12.32 -2.43 8.74
N GLY A 58 12.21 -3.61 9.37
CA GLY A 58 11.41 -3.79 10.60
C GLY A 58 11.86 -2.91 11.77
N ASP A 59 13.15 -2.56 11.87
CA ASP A 59 13.66 -1.68 12.93
C ASP A 59 13.20 -0.23 12.69
N ALA A 60 13.21 0.22 11.44
CA ALA A 60 12.69 1.53 11.05
C ALA A 60 11.17 1.60 11.25
N LEU A 61 10.42 0.57 10.83
CA LEU A 61 8.98 0.47 11.06
C LEU A 61 8.65 0.48 12.56
N GLY A 62 9.40 -0.25 13.39
CA GLY A 62 9.24 -0.24 14.84
C GLY A 62 9.45 1.15 15.48
N LYS A 63 10.40 1.94 14.96
CA LYS A 63 10.59 3.34 15.40
C LYS A 63 9.43 4.23 15.00
N ILE A 64 8.91 4.08 13.79
CA ILE A 64 7.73 4.81 13.31
C ILE A 64 6.53 4.49 14.22
N VAL A 65 6.27 3.21 14.48
CA VAL A 65 5.22 2.76 15.40
C VAL A 65 5.39 3.36 16.80
N GLY A 66 6.63 3.37 17.33
CA GLY A 66 6.93 3.99 18.61
C GLY A 66 6.62 5.49 18.65
N GLN A 67 6.90 6.20 17.56
CA GLN A 67 6.57 7.62 17.44
C GLN A 67 5.05 7.85 17.37
N ILE A 68 4.32 7.06 16.56
CA ILE A 68 2.85 7.15 16.46
C ILE A 68 2.22 6.94 17.85
N ARG A 69 2.62 5.90 18.59
CA ARG A 69 2.11 5.64 19.95
C ARG A 69 2.44 6.76 20.94
N SER A 70 3.55 7.47 20.74
CA SER A 70 3.92 8.61 21.58
C SER A 70 3.09 9.85 21.27
N ASP A 71 2.78 10.09 19.99
CA ASP A 71 2.05 11.27 19.53
C ASP A 71 0.53 11.10 19.69
N TYR A 72 0.04 9.87 19.59
CA TYR A 72 -1.37 9.47 19.68
C TYR A 72 -1.57 8.37 20.74
N PRO A 73 -1.39 8.67 22.04
CA PRO A 73 -1.44 7.67 23.11
C PRO A 73 -2.81 6.99 23.30
N GLU A 74 -3.87 7.58 22.77
CA GLU A 74 -5.23 7.06 22.76
C GLU A 74 -5.51 6.12 21.57
N ALA A 75 -4.64 6.08 20.56
CA ALA A 75 -4.76 5.16 19.45
C ALA A 75 -4.50 3.71 19.92
N THR A 76 -5.40 2.82 19.55
CA THR A 76 -5.22 1.38 19.78
C THR A 76 -4.15 0.83 18.86
N ASP A 77 -3.52 -0.28 19.24
CA ASP A 77 -2.59 -0.98 18.34
C ASP A 77 -3.24 -1.34 16.99
N ALA A 78 -4.57 -1.56 16.98
CA ALA A 78 -5.28 -1.81 15.75
C ALA A 78 -5.26 -0.59 14.81
N GLU A 79 -5.62 0.58 15.34
CA GLU A 79 -5.57 1.85 14.60
C GLU A 79 -4.15 2.21 14.17
N VAL A 80 -3.13 1.86 14.96
CA VAL A 80 -1.71 2.07 14.60
C VAL A 80 -1.31 1.17 13.41
N ALA A 81 -1.75 -0.09 13.37
CA ALA A 81 -1.50 -0.95 12.21
C ALA A 81 -2.25 -0.44 10.96
N ASP A 82 -3.53 -0.07 11.11
CA ASP A 82 -4.34 0.47 10.01
C ASP A 82 -3.69 1.73 9.41
N ILE A 83 -3.24 2.68 10.24
CA ILE A 83 -2.64 3.91 9.72
C ILE A 83 -1.30 3.68 9.02
N MET A 84 -0.52 2.67 9.44
CA MET A 84 0.70 2.26 8.75
C MET A 84 0.37 1.73 7.35
N ILE A 85 -0.69 0.92 7.22
CA ILE A 85 -1.15 0.35 5.94
C ILE A 85 -1.72 1.45 5.04
N THR A 86 -2.55 2.36 5.58
CA THR A 86 -3.04 3.55 4.87
C THR A 86 -1.89 4.41 4.34
N ALA A 87 -0.86 4.63 5.16
CA ALA A 87 0.31 5.40 4.78
C ALA A 87 1.10 4.74 3.65
N PHE A 88 1.31 3.43 3.70
CA PHE A 88 1.97 2.69 2.62
C PHE A 88 1.16 2.70 1.31
N CYS A 89 -0.16 2.51 1.38
CA CYS A 89 -1.02 2.64 0.21
C CYS A 89 -0.92 4.06 -0.40
N THR A 90 -0.95 5.09 0.44
CA THR A 90 -0.78 6.49 0.02
C THR A 90 0.57 6.70 -0.65
N TYR A 91 1.64 6.11 -0.10
CA TYR A 91 2.98 6.13 -0.71
C TYR A 91 2.98 5.49 -2.10
N LEU A 92 2.34 4.35 -2.28
CA LEU A 92 2.24 3.71 -3.60
C LEU A 92 1.56 4.63 -4.62
N ASN A 93 0.46 5.29 -4.24
CA ASN A 93 -0.25 6.20 -5.14
C ASN A 93 0.55 7.46 -5.49
N THR A 94 1.39 7.96 -4.58
CA THR A 94 2.00 9.29 -4.70
C THR A 94 3.46 9.26 -5.11
N ASP A 95 4.24 8.29 -4.65
CA ASP A 95 5.70 8.29 -4.70
C ASP A 95 6.29 7.04 -5.39
N THR A 96 5.48 6.06 -5.82
CA THR A 96 5.95 4.92 -6.63
C THR A 96 5.45 4.92 -8.08
N PRO A 97 6.23 4.28 -8.98
CA PRO A 97 5.79 4.02 -10.34
C PRO A 97 4.48 3.22 -10.39
N ALA A 98 3.69 3.49 -11.41
CA ALA A 98 2.33 2.96 -11.55
C ALA A 98 2.28 1.41 -11.59
N ASP A 99 3.32 0.75 -12.12
CA ASP A 99 3.45 -0.71 -12.17
C ASP A 99 3.75 -1.38 -10.82
N HIS A 100 4.09 -0.59 -9.80
CA HIS A 100 4.23 -1.02 -8.40
C HIS A 100 2.97 -0.76 -7.55
N ARG A 101 1.95 -0.11 -8.11
CA ARG A 101 0.67 0.14 -7.42
C ARG A 101 -0.22 -1.09 -7.54
N SER A 102 -0.14 -1.99 -6.56
CA SER A 102 -1.00 -3.17 -6.54
C SER A 102 -1.40 -3.59 -5.13
N GLU A 103 -2.53 -4.30 -5.05
CA GLU A 103 -3.01 -4.92 -3.81
C GLU A 103 -2.06 -5.97 -3.26
N GLU A 104 -1.26 -6.58 -4.11
CA GLU A 104 -0.22 -7.51 -3.72
C GLU A 104 0.86 -6.82 -2.87
N HIS A 105 1.33 -5.62 -3.27
CA HIS A 105 2.33 -4.88 -2.50
C HIS A 105 1.75 -4.42 -1.16
N VAL A 106 0.52 -3.91 -1.13
CA VAL A 106 -0.15 -3.54 0.13
C VAL A 106 -0.29 -4.75 1.06
N SER A 107 -0.73 -5.90 0.54
CA SER A 107 -0.89 -7.14 1.32
C SER A 107 0.45 -7.67 1.85
N ALA A 108 1.53 -7.52 1.07
CA ALA A 108 2.87 -7.90 1.50
C ALA A 108 3.40 -6.99 2.62
N PHE A 109 3.09 -5.68 2.56
CA PHE A 109 3.44 -4.74 3.61
C PHE A 109 2.63 -4.98 4.89
N GLU A 110 1.38 -5.41 4.79
CA GLU A 110 0.48 -5.66 5.93
C GLU A 110 1.12 -6.56 7.00
N GLN A 111 1.79 -7.63 6.58
CA GLN A 111 2.50 -8.53 7.52
C GLN A 111 3.65 -7.84 8.24
N GLN A 112 4.36 -6.94 7.57
CA GLN A 112 5.44 -6.15 8.17
C GLN A 112 4.90 -5.15 9.18
N ALA A 113 3.74 -4.54 8.89
CA ALA A 113 3.05 -3.65 9.82
C ALA A 113 2.60 -4.43 11.07
N TYR A 114 2.04 -5.63 10.90
CA TYR A 114 1.65 -6.49 12.01
C TYR A 114 2.85 -6.91 12.87
N ASP A 115 3.94 -7.35 12.25
CA ASP A 115 5.16 -7.69 12.97
C ASP A 115 5.70 -6.48 13.76
N ALA A 116 5.68 -5.28 13.17
CA ALA A 116 6.15 -4.07 13.83
C ALA A 116 5.23 -3.61 15.00
N VAL A 117 3.92 -3.77 14.85
CA VAL A 117 2.93 -3.28 15.82
C VAL A 117 2.68 -4.30 16.93
N PHE A 118 2.41 -5.55 16.56
CA PHE A 118 2.00 -6.62 17.47
C PHE A 118 3.15 -7.53 17.90
N ASN A 119 4.36 -7.35 17.34
CA ASN A 119 5.48 -8.27 17.52
C ASN A 119 5.12 -9.70 17.06
N GLY A 120 4.39 -9.78 15.94
CA GLY A 120 3.92 -11.02 15.33
C GLY A 120 2.61 -10.81 14.54
N PRO A 121 1.87 -11.90 14.26
CA PRO A 121 0.61 -11.79 13.55
C PRO A 121 -0.42 -10.97 14.33
N ALA A 122 -1.31 -10.28 13.60
CA ALA A 122 -2.43 -9.56 14.21
C ALA A 122 -3.26 -10.48 15.14
N PRO A 123 -3.68 -10.00 16.31
CA PRO A 123 -4.47 -10.80 17.25
C PRO A 123 -5.83 -11.18 16.65
N GLU A 124 -6.43 -12.30 17.08
CA GLU A 124 -7.74 -12.75 16.56
C GLU A 124 -8.87 -11.73 16.78
N SER A 125 -8.71 -10.87 17.79
CA SER A 125 -9.63 -9.77 18.08
C SER A 125 -9.46 -8.55 17.17
N TYR A 126 -8.38 -8.49 16.39
CA TYR A 126 -8.20 -7.46 15.38
C TYR A 126 -9.35 -7.59 14.38
N PRO A 127 -10.15 -6.54 14.18
CA PRO A 127 -11.19 -6.58 13.18
C PRO A 127 -10.51 -6.87 11.84
N ARG A 128 -10.79 -8.05 11.30
CA ARG A 128 -10.38 -8.46 9.95
C ARG A 128 -11.12 -7.61 8.93
N GLN A 129 -10.78 -6.33 8.87
CA GLN A 129 -11.25 -5.36 7.91
C GLN A 129 -10.00 -4.72 7.32
N GLY A 130 -9.92 -4.69 6.00
CA GLY A 130 -8.66 -4.42 5.29
C GLY A 130 -8.49 -5.37 4.11
N TRP A 131 -7.52 -5.06 3.26
CA TRP A 131 -7.36 -5.65 1.92
C TRP A 131 -7.24 -7.20 1.94
N LEU A 132 -6.72 -7.80 3.02
CA LEU A 132 -6.63 -9.26 3.19
C LEU A 132 -7.96 -9.99 3.46
N TYR A 133 -9.03 -9.29 3.87
CA TYR A 133 -10.29 -9.93 4.30
C TYR A 133 -11.51 -9.53 3.46
N GLY A 134 -11.28 -8.79 2.38
CA GLY A 134 -12.29 -8.34 1.45
C GLY A 134 -13.03 -7.11 1.96
N ASN A 135 -13.16 -6.11 1.09
CA ASN A 135 -14.26 -5.17 1.17
C ASN A 135 -15.61 -5.91 1.07
#